data_AF-A0A7Y8JCD8-F1
#
_entry.id   AF-A0A7Y8JCD8-F1
#
_cell.length_a   1.000
_cell.length_b   1.000
_cell.length_c   1.000
_cell.angle_alpha   90.00
_cell.angle_beta   90.00
_cell.angle_gamma   90.00
#
_symmetry.space_group_name_H-M   'P 1'
#
loop_
_entity.id
_entity.type
_entity.pdbx_description
1 polymer ?
#
loop_
_entity_poly.entity_id
_entity_poly.type
_entity_poly.pdbx_seq_one_letter_code
_entity_poly.pdbx_strand_id
1 'polypeptide(L)'
;MKNCRNWLLGVAMSCLAAGALAQGNPAEDMKRGQELMQQQMKLMTPELVQKANALSPEIKKFLMHVALRHERRSDTLTLVQVMQEIMAEHHMIGAAIATDNGPMAADAARRLALHRLPKGGMLPYLPIEKVTTEGLSVLPSMEAAVEGNAQKIAEAAEKGDMVAAARYYGDMTAGCVACHIHFRGQPGATAYTPRLKQ
;
A
#
# COMPACT_ATOMS: atom_id res chain seq x y z
N MET A 1 4.26 -66.45 -15.70
CA MET A 1 4.80 -65.40 -14.81
C MET A 1 4.86 -64.08 -15.58
N LYS A 2 4.13 -63.06 -15.09
CA LYS A 2 4.32 -61.58 -15.21
C LYS A 2 4.50 -60.97 -16.62
N ASN A 3 3.48 -60.33 -17.20
CA ASN A 3 2.95 -58.96 -16.98
C ASN A 3 3.76 -57.79 -17.59
N CYS A 4 3.02 -57.02 -18.40
CA CYS A 4 2.96 -55.55 -18.51
C CYS A 4 3.82 -54.76 -19.52
N ARG A 5 3.07 -53.86 -20.22
CA ARG A 5 3.40 -52.47 -20.61
C ARG A 5 4.15 -52.28 -21.94
N ASN A 6 3.83 -51.32 -22.82
CA ASN A 6 3.15 -50.03 -22.67
C ASN A 6 2.31 -49.66 -23.91
N TRP A 7 1.13 -49.09 -23.67
CA TRP A 7 0.42 -48.22 -24.61
C TRP A 7 1.13 -46.87 -24.72
N LEU A 8 1.33 -46.41 -25.95
CA LEU A 8 1.68 -45.04 -26.31
C LEU A 8 0.41 -44.32 -26.75
N LEU A 9 0.18 -43.13 -26.19
CA LEU A 9 -0.46 -41.94 -26.78
C LEU A 9 -1.37 -41.25 -25.76
N GLY A 10 -0.98 -40.04 -25.38
CA GLY A 10 -1.86 -39.10 -24.70
C GLY A 10 -1.16 -38.25 -23.65
N VAL A 11 -0.57 -37.13 -24.05
CA VAL A 11 -0.56 -35.93 -23.20
C VAL A 11 -0.85 -34.74 -24.10
N ALA A 12 -2.04 -34.19 -23.90
CA ALA A 12 -2.51 -32.96 -24.50
C ALA A 12 -1.68 -31.77 -24.01
N MET A 13 -1.26 -30.94 -24.95
CA MET A 13 -0.66 -29.63 -24.71
C MET A 13 -1.69 -28.75 -23.98
N SER A 14 -1.50 -28.58 -22.67
CA SER A 14 -2.33 -27.71 -21.85
C SER A 14 -1.90 -26.26 -22.09
N CYS A 15 -2.81 -25.45 -22.61
CA CYS A 15 -2.61 -24.03 -22.86
C CYS A 15 -2.13 -23.30 -21.61
N LEU A 16 -1.00 -22.62 -21.74
CA LEU A 16 -0.55 -21.56 -20.84
C LEU A 16 -1.52 -20.37 -20.94
N ALA A 17 -2.57 -20.38 -20.13
CA ALA A 17 -3.28 -19.16 -19.78
C ALA A 17 -2.48 -18.45 -18.66
N ALA A 18 -1.39 -17.79 -19.05
CA ALA A 18 -0.75 -16.81 -18.18
C ALA A 18 -1.75 -15.67 -17.96
N GLY A 19 -2.07 -15.41 -16.70
CA GLY A 19 -3.08 -14.45 -16.28
C GLY A 19 -2.83 -13.07 -16.88
N ALA A 20 -3.74 -12.64 -17.75
CA ALA A 20 -3.97 -11.22 -17.95
C ALA A 20 -4.51 -10.67 -16.63
N LEU A 21 -3.69 -9.94 -15.89
CA LEU A 21 -4.19 -9.03 -14.86
C LEU A 21 -5.20 -8.12 -15.55
N ALA A 22 -6.48 -8.27 -15.21
CA ALA A 22 -7.55 -7.46 -15.73
C ALA A 22 -7.23 -5.99 -15.43
N GLN A 23 -6.77 -5.24 -16.43
CA GLN A 23 -6.74 -3.79 -16.35
C GLN A 23 -8.21 -3.35 -16.39
N GLY A 24 -8.69 -2.79 -15.29
CA GLY A 24 -10.05 -2.27 -15.17
C GLY A 24 -10.35 -1.22 -16.24
N ASN A 25 -11.64 -1.02 -16.54
CA ASN A 25 -12.07 0.04 -17.44
C ASN A 25 -11.71 1.40 -16.81
N PRO A 26 -10.86 2.23 -17.45
CA PRO A 26 -10.40 3.50 -16.86
C PRO A 26 -11.54 4.45 -16.47
N ALA A 27 -12.67 4.42 -17.20
CA ALA A 27 -13.84 5.23 -16.86
C ALA A 27 -14.55 4.73 -15.59
N GLU A 28 -14.63 3.41 -15.40
CA GLU A 28 -15.22 2.79 -14.21
C GLU A 28 -14.33 3.02 -12.97
N ASP A 29 -13.01 2.90 -13.13
CA ASP A 29 -12.06 3.17 -12.05
C ASP A 29 -12.11 4.63 -11.60
N MET A 30 -12.21 5.58 -12.54
CA MET A 30 -12.40 6.99 -12.17
C MET A 30 -13.71 7.21 -11.40
N LYS A 31 -14.81 6.60 -11.84
CA LYS A 31 -16.10 6.71 -11.13
C LYS A 31 -16.01 6.11 -9.73
N ARG A 32 -15.47 4.90 -9.59
CA ARG A 32 -15.25 4.24 -8.30
C ARG A 32 -14.35 5.06 -7.38
N GLY A 33 -13.27 5.63 -7.91
CA GLY A 33 -12.35 6.49 -7.16
C GLY A 33 -13.03 7.74 -6.62
N GLN A 34 -13.87 8.40 -7.44
CA GLN A 34 -14.66 9.55 -7.02
C GLN A 34 -15.68 9.21 -5.94
N GLU A 35 -16.40 8.08 -6.09
CA GLU A 35 -17.37 7.61 -5.08
C GLU A 35 -16.69 7.34 -3.73
N LEU A 36 -15.52 6.72 -3.74
CA LEU A 36 -14.73 6.45 -2.54
C LEU A 36 -14.26 7.74 -1.87
N MET A 37 -13.77 8.71 -2.64
CA MET A 37 -13.40 10.01 -2.10
C MET A 37 -14.60 10.73 -1.48
N GLN A 38 -15.76 10.69 -2.13
CA GLN A 38 -17.01 11.26 -1.59
C GLN A 38 -17.41 10.59 -0.28
N GLN A 39 -17.32 9.27 -0.18
CA GLN A 39 -17.58 8.54 1.06
C GLN A 39 -16.61 8.93 2.18
N GLN A 40 -15.32 9.06 1.88
CA GLN A 40 -14.32 9.51 2.84
C GLN A 40 -14.61 10.94 3.32
N MET A 41 -14.95 11.86 2.42
CA MET A 41 -15.29 13.24 2.76
C MET A 41 -16.50 13.37 3.68
N LYS A 42 -17.48 12.45 3.62
CA LYS A 42 -18.63 12.46 4.56
C LYS A 42 -18.20 12.34 6.02
N LEU A 43 -17.09 11.65 6.27
CA LEU A 43 -16.54 11.40 7.61
C LEU A 43 -15.64 12.54 8.12
N MET A 44 -15.20 13.45 7.25
CA MET A 44 -14.25 14.53 7.57
C MET A 44 -14.95 15.74 8.21
N THR A 45 -14.23 16.53 9.01
CA THR A 45 -14.74 17.83 9.48
C THR A 45 -14.98 18.81 8.30
N PRO A 46 -15.87 19.82 8.45
CA PRO A 46 -16.11 20.80 7.39
C PRO A 46 -14.85 21.52 6.91
N GLU A 47 -13.97 21.90 7.83
CA GLU A 47 -12.67 22.52 7.52
C GLU A 47 -11.80 21.62 6.62
N LEU A 48 -11.73 20.32 6.95
CA LEU A 48 -10.95 19.37 6.18
C LEU A 48 -11.54 19.14 4.79
N VAL A 49 -12.88 19.09 4.67
CA VAL A 49 -13.56 18.99 3.37
C VAL A 49 -13.23 20.21 2.49
N GLN A 50 -13.26 21.42 3.07
CA GLN A 50 -12.91 22.64 2.34
C GLN A 50 -11.48 22.57 1.78
N LYS A 51 -10.51 22.15 2.61
CA LYS A 51 -9.11 21.97 2.20
C LYS A 51 -8.93 20.86 1.15
N ALA A 52 -9.60 19.72 1.33
CA ALA A 52 -9.58 18.63 0.35
C ALA A 52 -10.14 19.05 -1.02
N ASN A 53 -11.20 19.86 -1.02
CA ASN A 53 -11.78 20.42 -2.25
C ASN A 53 -10.85 21.44 -2.93
N ALA A 54 -10.00 22.14 -2.17
CA ALA A 54 -9.03 23.10 -2.71
C ALA A 54 -7.75 22.45 -3.28
N LEU A 55 -7.56 21.14 -3.13
CA LEU A 55 -6.39 20.44 -3.69
C LEU A 55 -6.39 20.45 -5.22
N SER A 56 -5.19 20.44 -5.80
CA SER A 56 -5.02 20.37 -7.25
C SER A 56 -5.59 19.07 -7.85
N PRO A 57 -5.93 19.05 -9.15
CA PRO A 57 -6.38 17.84 -9.84
C PRO A 57 -5.39 16.68 -9.74
N GLU A 58 -4.09 16.96 -9.77
CA GLU A 58 -3.01 15.96 -9.71
C GLU A 58 -3.00 15.26 -8.35
N ILE A 59 -3.10 16.03 -7.26
CA ILE A 59 -3.16 15.47 -5.91
C ILE A 59 -4.46 14.68 -5.71
N LYS A 60 -5.59 15.19 -6.19
CA LYS A 60 -6.86 14.44 -6.13
C LYS A 60 -6.76 13.13 -6.90
N LYS A 61 -6.14 13.13 -8.09
CA LYS A 61 -5.90 11.92 -8.88
C LYS A 61 -5.01 10.93 -8.16
N PHE A 62 -3.95 11.40 -7.51
CA PHE A 62 -3.10 10.55 -6.69
C PHE A 62 -3.88 9.95 -5.50
N LEU A 63 -4.66 10.75 -4.78
CA LEU A 63 -5.49 10.25 -3.67
C LEU A 63 -6.53 9.21 -4.14
N MET A 64 -7.13 9.39 -5.32
CA MET A 64 -7.99 8.38 -5.94
C MET A 64 -7.23 7.10 -6.27
N HIS A 65 -6.02 7.22 -6.83
CA HIS A 65 -5.18 6.07 -7.13
C HIS A 65 -4.87 5.25 -5.87
N VAL A 66 -4.41 5.91 -4.81
CA VAL A 66 -4.20 5.28 -3.49
C VAL A 66 -5.49 4.65 -3.00
N ALA A 67 -6.60 5.40 -3.01
CA ALA A 67 -7.89 4.89 -2.59
C ALA A 67 -8.27 3.61 -3.35
N LEU A 68 -8.06 3.52 -4.66
CA LEU A 68 -8.41 2.35 -5.46
C LEU A 68 -7.48 1.16 -5.22
N ARG A 69 -6.17 1.40 -5.10
CA ARG A 69 -5.16 0.35 -4.89
C ARG A 69 -5.33 -0.38 -3.56
N HIS A 70 -5.68 0.33 -2.49
CA HIS A 70 -5.94 -0.29 -1.19
C HIS A 70 -7.38 -0.75 -1.08
N GLU A 71 -7.64 -1.97 -1.55
CA GLU A 71 -8.97 -2.57 -1.49
C GLU A 71 -9.40 -2.92 -0.05
N ARG A 72 -8.43 -3.23 0.82
CA ARG A 72 -8.67 -3.46 2.24
C ARG A 72 -8.89 -2.11 2.92
N ARG A 73 -10.15 -1.77 3.18
CA ARG A 73 -10.51 -0.56 3.92
C ARG A 73 -11.02 -0.95 5.30
N SER A 74 -10.82 -0.06 6.27
CA SER A 74 -11.40 -0.22 7.59
C SER A 74 -12.33 0.93 7.91
N ASP A 75 -13.54 0.61 8.38
CA ASP A 75 -14.49 1.59 8.89
C ASP A 75 -14.27 1.91 10.38
N THR A 76 -13.33 1.21 11.03
CA THR A 76 -13.08 1.28 12.48
C THR A 76 -11.64 1.60 12.83
N LEU A 77 -10.66 1.07 12.08
CA LEU A 77 -9.25 1.26 12.40
C LEU A 77 -8.80 2.67 12.09
N THR A 78 -8.05 3.24 13.03
CA THR A 78 -7.40 4.52 12.85
C THR A 78 -6.04 4.40 12.18
N LEU A 79 -5.44 5.52 11.77
CA LEU A 79 -4.08 5.50 11.20
C LEU A 79 -3.05 4.89 12.17
N VAL A 80 -3.17 5.10 13.48
CA VAL A 80 -2.23 4.52 14.46
C VAL A 80 -2.29 2.99 14.43
N GLN A 81 -3.50 2.44 14.37
CA GLN A 81 -3.71 0.99 14.32
C GLN A 81 -3.24 0.39 12.99
N VAL A 82 -3.52 1.06 11.87
CA VAL A 82 -2.98 0.66 10.56
C VAL A 82 -1.44 0.71 10.56
N MET A 83 -0.84 1.72 11.18
CA MET A 83 0.61 1.84 11.29
C MET A 83 1.23 0.75 12.18
N GLN A 84 0.49 0.23 13.16
CA GLN A 84 0.90 -0.95 13.93
C GLN A 84 0.85 -2.22 13.08
N GLU A 85 -0.16 -2.39 12.21
CA GLU A 85 -0.17 -3.47 11.22
C GLU A 85 1.05 -3.37 10.29
N ILE A 86 1.31 -2.19 9.72
CA ILE A 86 2.48 -1.94 8.85
C ILE A 86 3.79 -2.23 9.57
N MET A 87 3.92 -1.84 10.85
CA MET A 87 5.12 -2.11 11.65
C MET A 87 5.35 -3.60 11.87
N ALA A 88 4.28 -4.39 12.09
CA ALA A 88 4.38 -5.83 12.23
C ALA A 88 4.92 -6.48 10.94
N GLU A 89 4.41 -6.07 9.78
CA GLU A 89 4.92 -6.53 8.48
C GLU A 89 6.37 -6.09 8.25
N HIS A 90 6.73 -4.86 8.61
CA HIS A 90 8.10 -4.35 8.51
C HIS A 90 9.09 -5.23 9.29
N HIS A 91 8.81 -5.52 10.57
CA HIS A 91 9.67 -6.41 11.36
C HIS A 91 9.72 -7.83 10.80
N MET A 92 8.59 -8.33 10.27
CA MET A 92 8.52 -9.66 9.68
C MET A 92 9.40 -9.78 8.43
N ILE A 93 9.43 -8.75 7.58
CA ILE A 93 10.34 -8.69 6.43
C ILE A 93 11.80 -8.74 6.90
N GLY A 94 12.16 -7.93 7.90
CA GLY A 94 13.53 -7.92 8.45
C GLY A 94 13.95 -9.28 9.01
N ALA A 95 13.08 -9.93 9.78
CA ALA A 95 13.32 -11.27 10.31
C ALA A 95 13.46 -12.32 9.20
N ALA A 96 12.60 -12.24 8.17
CA ALA A 96 12.65 -13.14 7.02
C ALA A 96 13.94 -12.98 6.22
N ILE A 97 14.41 -11.75 6.00
CA ILE A 97 15.69 -11.48 5.34
C ILE A 97 16.86 -12.03 6.16
N ALA A 98 16.88 -11.77 7.47
CA ALA A 98 17.96 -12.24 8.35
C ALA A 98 18.04 -13.76 8.47
N THR A 99 16.97 -14.48 8.14
CA THR A 99 16.87 -15.95 8.21
C THR A 99 16.82 -16.61 6.84
N ASP A 100 17.07 -15.85 5.76
CA ASP A 100 17.04 -16.33 4.37
C ASP A 100 15.69 -16.98 3.98
N ASN A 101 14.58 -16.46 4.52
CA ASN A 101 13.23 -16.97 4.30
C ASN A 101 12.48 -16.14 3.24
N GLY A 102 12.74 -16.43 1.96
CA GLY A 102 12.14 -15.74 0.82
C GLY A 102 10.59 -15.71 0.81
N PRO A 103 9.89 -16.85 0.97
CA PRO A 103 8.43 -16.86 0.98
C PRO A 103 7.82 -15.97 2.07
N MET A 104 8.39 -15.97 3.28
CA MET A 104 7.96 -15.11 4.38
C MET A 104 8.22 -13.63 4.08
N ALA A 105 9.38 -13.30 3.50
CA ALA A 105 9.71 -11.93 3.11
C ALA A 105 8.74 -11.41 2.03
N ALA A 106 8.43 -12.23 1.02
CA ALA A 106 7.54 -11.83 -0.06
C ALA A 106 6.10 -11.61 0.39
N ASP A 107 5.57 -12.52 1.21
CA ASP A 107 4.21 -12.42 1.75
C ASP A 107 4.06 -11.22 2.69
N ALA A 108 5.01 -11.00 3.60
CA ALA A 108 5.01 -9.83 4.48
C ALA A 108 5.13 -8.51 3.70
N ALA A 109 6.00 -8.45 2.70
CA ALA A 109 6.19 -7.26 1.88
C ALA A 109 4.95 -6.91 1.04
N ARG A 110 4.22 -7.91 0.55
CA ARG A 110 2.91 -7.68 -0.10
C ARG A 110 1.86 -7.16 0.87
N ARG A 111 1.79 -7.71 2.08
CA ARG A 111 0.86 -7.21 3.11
C ARG A 111 1.17 -5.76 3.50
N LEU A 112 2.44 -5.38 3.51
CA LEU A 112 2.86 -4.00 3.71
C LEU A 112 2.45 -3.12 2.52
N ALA A 113 2.79 -3.50 1.29
CA ALA A 113 2.46 -2.74 0.08
C ALA A 113 0.95 -2.59 -0.18
N LEU A 114 0.13 -3.50 0.37
CA LEU A 114 -1.33 -3.54 0.26
C LEU A 114 -1.97 -3.52 1.65
N HIS A 115 -1.39 -2.72 2.55
CA HIS A 115 -1.93 -2.51 3.89
C HIS A 115 -3.33 -1.89 3.82
N ARG A 116 -4.05 -1.89 4.95
CA ARG A 116 -5.39 -1.31 4.99
C ARG A 116 -5.36 0.21 4.91
N LEU A 117 -6.39 0.83 4.33
CA LEU A 117 -6.63 2.26 4.56
C LEU A 117 -7.40 2.48 5.87
N PRO A 118 -7.02 3.49 6.68
CA PRO A 118 -7.71 3.82 7.91
C PRO A 118 -9.09 4.44 7.63
N LYS A 119 -9.94 4.48 8.65
CA LYS A 119 -11.27 5.10 8.62
C LYS A 119 -11.19 6.52 8.09
N GLY A 120 -11.93 6.81 7.01
CA GLY A 120 -11.95 8.12 6.37
C GLY A 120 -10.75 8.43 5.45
N GLY A 121 -9.89 7.45 5.18
CA GLY A 121 -8.68 7.65 4.37
C GLY A 121 -7.57 8.36 5.13
N MET A 122 -6.53 8.80 4.43
CA MET A 122 -5.32 9.37 5.07
C MET A 122 -5.52 10.81 5.58
N LEU A 123 -6.23 11.66 4.84
CA LEU A 123 -6.33 13.10 5.12
C LEU A 123 -6.75 13.48 6.56
N PRO A 124 -7.69 12.78 7.22
CA PRO A 124 -8.08 13.09 8.61
C PRO A 124 -6.95 13.02 9.63
N TYR A 125 -5.86 12.33 9.29
CA TYR A 125 -4.77 12.02 10.19
C TYR A 125 -3.49 12.81 9.90
N LEU A 126 -3.49 13.66 8.86
CA LEU A 126 -2.37 14.55 8.55
C LEU A 126 -2.53 15.88 9.30
N PRO A 127 -1.44 16.61 9.60
CA PRO A 127 -1.55 17.98 10.08
C PRO A 127 -2.33 18.85 9.09
N ILE A 128 -3.27 19.68 9.56
CA ILE A 128 -4.22 20.39 8.69
C ILE A 128 -3.55 21.44 7.79
N GLU A 129 -2.44 21.98 8.27
CA GLU A 129 -1.53 22.87 7.58
C GLU A 129 -0.77 22.17 6.43
N LYS A 130 -0.64 20.83 6.49
CA LYS A 130 -0.05 20.01 5.42
C LYS A 130 -1.08 19.55 4.38
N VAL A 131 -2.38 19.72 4.64
CA VAL A 131 -3.46 19.44 3.67
C VAL A 131 -3.55 20.60 2.68
N THR A 132 -2.54 20.71 1.83
CA THR A 132 -2.41 21.68 0.73
C THR A 132 -1.78 20.98 -0.48
N THR A 133 -1.90 21.54 -1.68
CA THR A 133 -1.25 20.98 -2.88
C THR A 133 0.26 20.82 -2.68
N GLU A 134 0.93 21.87 -2.17
CA GLU A 134 2.36 21.86 -1.85
C GLU A 134 2.69 20.77 -0.82
N GLY A 135 1.96 20.73 0.30
CA GLY A 135 2.23 19.84 1.41
C GLY A 135 2.04 18.36 1.07
N LEU A 136 1.14 18.06 0.13
CA LEU A 136 0.82 16.71 -0.34
C LEU A 136 1.56 16.30 -1.62
N SER A 137 2.30 17.22 -2.26
CA SER A 137 3.06 16.96 -3.49
C SER A 137 4.15 15.88 -3.32
N VAL A 138 4.58 15.65 -2.09
CA VAL A 138 5.56 14.62 -1.73
C VAL A 138 4.98 13.21 -1.65
N LEU A 139 3.65 13.05 -1.64
CA LEU A 139 3.03 11.74 -1.45
C LEU A 139 3.38 10.70 -2.53
N PRO A 140 3.44 11.04 -3.84
CA PRO A 140 3.82 10.06 -4.86
C PRO A 140 5.24 9.51 -4.66
N SER A 141 6.20 10.35 -4.30
CA SER A 141 7.56 9.88 -4.04
C SER A 141 7.64 9.06 -2.75
N MET A 142 6.87 9.42 -1.73
CA MET A 142 6.79 8.64 -0.48
C MET A 142 6.11 7.29 -0.67
N GLU A 143 5.04 7.19 -1.45
CA GLU A 143 4.41 5.91 -1.80
C GLU A 143 5.38 5.00 -2.55
N ALA A 144 6.08 5.52 -3.56
CA ALA A 144 7.08 4.76 -4.30
C ALA A 144 8.24 4.31 -3.39
N ALA A 145 8.67 5.17 -2.46
CA ALA A 145 9.75 4.87 -1.52
C ALA A 145 9.36 3.79 -0.49
N VAL A 146 8.10 3.71 -0.07
CA VAL A 146 7.63 2.76 0.94
C VAL A 146 6.97 1.56 0.28
N GLU A 147 5.79 1.73 -0.29
CA GLU A 147 5.01 0.64 -0.87
C GLU A 147 5.64 0.10 -2.16
N GLY A 148 6.20 0.98 -2.98
CA GLY A 148 6.92 0.57 -4.20
C GLY A 148 8.15 -0.29 -3.89
N ASN A 149 8.94 0.08 -2.89
CA ASN A 149 10.05 -0.76 -2.46
C ASN A 149 9.58 -2.05 -1.78
N ALA A 150 8.46 -2.04 -1.05
CA ALA A 150 7.88 -3.27 -0.51
C ALA A 150 7.48 -4.26 -1.63
N GLN A 151 6.92 -3.78 -2.75
CA GLN A 151 6.68 -4.62 -3.92
C GLN A 151 7.99 -5.20 -4.48
N LYS A 152 9.05 -4.39 -4.60
CA LYS A 152 10.36 -4.86 -5.05
C LYS A 152 11.00 -5.88 -4.11
N ILE A 153 10.80 -5.75 -2.79
CA ILE A 153 11.22 -6.76 -1.81
C ILE A 153 10.53 -8.09 -2.13
N ALA A 154 9.21 -8.06 -2.37
CA ALA A 154 8.47 -9.28 -2.70
C ALA A 154 8.98 -9.93 -3.98
N GLU A 155 9.15 -9.15 -5.05
CA GLU A 155 9.67 -9.65 -6.32
C GLU A 155 11.09 -10.21 -6.21
N ALA A 156 11.96 -9.57 -5.44
CA ALA A 156 13.33 -10.04 -5.22
C ALA A 156 13.35 -11.34 -4.40
N ALA A 157 12.59 -11.40 -3.31
CA ALA A 157 12.50 -12.56 -2.44
C ALA A 157 11.93 -13.81 -3.16
N GLU A 158 10.96 -13.63 -4.06
CA GLU A 158 10.44 -14.73 -4.90
C GLU A 158 11.44 -15.27 -5.90
N LYS A 159 12.38 -14.45 -6.35
CA LYS A 159 13.49 -14.85 -7.22
C LYS A 159 14.65 -15.47 -6.44
N GLY A 160 14.56 -15.52 -5.10
CA GLY A 160 15.66 -15.93 -4.22
C GLY A 160 16.78 -14.91 -4.10
N ASP A 161 16.59 -13.67 -4.58
CA ASP A 161 17.59 -12.60 -4.48
C ASP A 161 17.41 -11.84 -3.15
N MET A 162 17.82 -12.49 -2.05
CA MET A 162 17.68 -11.93 -0.72
C MET A 162 18.64 -10.75 -0.45
N VAL A 163 19.70 -10.61 -1.25
CA VAL A 163 20.57 -9.42 -1.22
C VAL A 163 19.85 -8.20 -1.79
N ALA A 164 19.17 -8.33 -2.92
CA ALA A 164 18.34 -7.25 -3.44
C ALA A 164 17.17 -6.94 -2.49
N ALA A 165 16.52 -7.97 -1.93
CA ALA A 165 15.46 -7.77 -0.92
C ALA A 165 15.97 -6.96 0.29
N ALA A 166 17.17 -7.25 0.80
CA ALA A 166 17.80 -6.49 1.88
C ALA A 166 18.06 -5.01 1.52
N ARG A 167 18.52 -4.74 0.29
CA ARG A 167 18.73 -3.37 -0.20
C ARG A 167 17.41 -2.59 -0.25
N TYR A 168 16.38 -3.17 -0.87
CA TYR A 168 15.05 -2.54 -0.95
C TYR A 168 14.40 -2.38 0.42
N TYR A 169 14.66 -3.28 1.37
CA TYR A 169 14.25 -3.11 2.77
C TYR A 169 14.89 -1.88 3.42
N GLY A 170 16.19 -1.65 3.18
CA GLY A 170 16.88 -0.42 3.60
C GLY A 170 16.25 0.84 3.01
N ASP A 171 16.01 0.85 1.70
CA ASP A 171 15.38 1.99 1.00
C ASP A 171 13.95 2.26 1.52
N MET A 172 13.16 1.19 1.72
CA MET A 172 11.82 1.27 2.31
C MET A 172 11.87 1.86 3.72
N THR A 173 12.82 1.43 4.55
CA THR A 173 13.01 1.95 5.91
C THR A 173 13.32 3.44 5.90
N ALA A 174 14.19 3.89 5.00
CA ALA A 174 14.48 5.30 4.81
C ALA A 174 13.22 6.10 4.36
N GLY A 175 12.41 5.52 3.48
CA GLY A 175 11.11 6.08 3.08
C GLY A 175 10.14 6.27 4.26
N CYS A 176 10.03 5.28 5.14
CA CYS A 176 9.22 5.37 6.36
C CYS A 176 9.63 6.56 7.23
N VAL A 177 10.94 6.73 7.45
CA VAL A 177 11.49 7.83 8.24
C VAL A 177 11.22 9.19 7.58
N ALA A 178 11.44 9.31 6.27
CA ALA A 178 11.19 10.55 5.53
C ALA A 178 9.73 10.99 5.60
N CYS A 179 8.79 10.05 5.43
CA CYS A 179 7.35 10.31 5.57
C CYS A 179 7.01 10.79 6.99
N HIS A 180 7.56 10.14 8.02
CA HIS A 180 7.34 10.53 9.41
C HIS A 180 7.90 11.92 9.73
N ILE A 181 9.09 12.26 9.24
CA ILE A 181 9.68 13.60 9.45
C ILE A 181 8.77 14.70 8.87
N HIS A 182 8.23 14.48 7.67
CA HIS A 182 7.40 15.49 7.01
C HIS A 182 6.02 15.66 7.64
N PHE A 183 5.37 14.56 8.05
CA PHE A 183 3.97 14.57 8.50
C PHE A 183 3.75 14.44 10.00
N ARG A 184 4.69 13.90 10.78
CA ARG A 184 4.50 13.69 12.24
C ARG A 184 5.12 14.77 13.12
N GLY A 185 5.84 15.74 12.55
CA GLY A 185 6.45 16.81 13.34
C GLY A 185 7.54 16.25 14.28
N GLN A 186 7.45 16.52 15.59
CA GLN A 186 8.46 16.05 16.54
C GLN A 186 8.42 14.53 16.71
N PRO A 187 9.55 13.81 16.48
CA PRO A 187 9.66 12.40 16.79
C PRO A 187 9.29 12.11 18.25
N GLY A 188 8.35 11.19 18.47
CA GLY A 188 7.88 10.82 19.82
C GLY A 188 6.73 11.69 20.38
N ALA A 189 6.38 12.81 19.74
CA ALA A 189 5.22 13.62 20.10
C ALA A 189 4.11 13.44 19.06
N THR A 190 3.11 12.60 19.34
CA THR A 190 1.93 12.50 18.47
C THR A 190 0.91 13.56 18.88
N ALA A 191 0.80 14.64 18.10
CA ALA A 191 -0.40 15.49 18.10
C ALA A 191 -1.55 14.72 17.43
N TYR A 192 -2.03 13.67 18.08
CA TYR A 192 -2.99 12.75 17.50
C TYR A 192 -4.41 13.04 17.97
N THR A 193 -5.13 13.83 17.16
CA THR A 193 -6.59 13.91 17.22
C THR A 193 -7.10 13.84 15.78
N PRO A 194 -7.69 12.71 15.34
CA PRO A 194 -8.24 12.57 14.00
C PRO A 194 -9.29 13.64 13.72
N ARG A 195 -9.26 14.26 12.54
CA ARG A 195 -10.28 15.23 12.09
C ARG A 195 -11.47 14.53 11.43
N LEU A 196 -12.04 13.58 12.17
CA LEU A 196 -13.27 12.88 11.83
C LEU A 196 -14.45 13.57 12.54
N LYS A 197 -15.64 13.55 11.93
CA LYS A 197 -16.88 13.87 12.65
C LYS A 197 -17.08 12.86 13.77
N GLN A 198 -17.50 13.34 14.93
CA GLN A 198 -17.92 12.51 16.06
C GLN A 198 -19.23 11.77 15.71
#